data_AF-A0A1E7FTL4-F1
#
_entry.id   AF-A0A1E7FTL4-F1
#
_cell.length_a   1.000
_cell.length_b   1.000
_cell.length_c   1.000
_cell.angle_alpha   90.00
_cell.angle_beta   90.00
_cell.angle_gamma   90.00
#
_symmetry.space_group_name_H-M   'P 1'
#
loop_
_entity.id
_entity.type
_entity.pdbx_description
1 polymer ?
#
loop_
_entity_poly.entity_id
_entity_poly.type
_entity_poly.pdbx_seq_one_letter_code
_entity_poly.pdbx_strand_id
1 'polypeptide(L)'
;LKFYAPWCGHCKKMAPVLEAIAPTLKGKMAIGKIDCTKHKAVCKEQKVKGFPTLKYSIDGEVFDYSGGRDEKSLVAFAEKMSSPPI
;
A
#
# COMPACT_ATOMS: atom_id res chain seq x y z
N LEU A 1 -1.75 -0.04 2.88
CA LEU A 1 -1.17 -1.37 3.19
C LEU A 1 -0.52 -1.99 1.95
N LYS A 2 0.80 -2.19 1.97
CA LYS A 2 1.56 -2.87 0.92
C LYS A 2 1.80 -4.32 1.32
N PHE A 3 1.22 -5.25 0.59
CA PHE A 3 1.49 -6.68 0.74
C PHE A 3 2.66 -7.08 -0.14
N TYR A 4 3.72 -7.57 0.49
CA TYR A 4 4.95 -7.94 -0.20
C TYR A 4 5.45 -9.31 0.23
N ALA A 5 6.34 -9.88 -0.59
CA ALA A 5 7.07 -11.09 -0.28
C ALA A 5 8.59 -10.82 -0.43
N PRO A 6 9.44 -11.30 0.50
CA PRO A 6 10.88 -11.04 0.52
C PRO A 6 11.62 -11.66 -0.68
N TRP A 7 11.06 -12.71 -1.28
CA TRP A 7 11.61 -13.37 -2.48
C TRP A 7 11.10 -12.75 -3.80
N CYS A 8 10.15 -11.82 -3.76
CA CYS A 8 9.58 -11.24 -4.97
C CYS A 8 10.49 -10.12 -5.51
N GLY A 9 11.23 -10.40 -6.58
CA GLY A 9 12.12 -9.42 -7.23
C GLY A 9 11.41 -8.12 -7.64
N HIS A 10 10.15 -8.19 -8.08
CA HIS A 10 9.35 -7.00 -8.41
C HIS A 10 9.00 -6.14 -7.18
N CYS A 11 8.85 -6.74 -5.99
CA CYS A 11 8.61 -5.98 -4.76
C CYS A 11 9.80 -5.14 -4.32
N LYS A 12 11.02 -5.62 -4.59
CA LYS A 12 12.28 -4.95 -4.22
C LYS A 12 12.43 -3.59 -4.92
N LYS A 13 12.07 -3.50 -6.21
CA LYS A 13 12.05 -2.22 -6.95
C LYS A 13 11.03 -1.22 -6.40
N MET A 14 9.94 -1.72 -5.81
CA MET A 14 8.86 -0.89 -5.26
C MET A 14 9.08 -0.55 -3.78
N ALA A 15 10.13 -1.04 -3.14
CA ALA A 15 10.49 -0.67 -1.77
C ALA A 15 10.96 0.79 -1.65
N PRO A 16 11.96 1.27 -2.44
CA PRO A 16 12.47 2.63 -2.29
C PRO A 16 11.41 3.70 -2.59
N VAL A 17 10.54 3.49 -3.57
CA VAL A 17 9.43 4.40 -3.91
C VAL A 17 8.50 4.63 -2.72
N LEU A 18 8.16 3.56 -1.99
CA LEU A 18 7.29 3.66 -0.83
C LEU A 18 7.96 4.33 0.37
N GLU A 19 9.29 4.23 0.48
CA GLU A 19 10.05 4.92 1.52
C GLU A 19 10.23 6.40 1.21
N ALA A 20 10.38 6.76 -0.06
CA ALA A 20 10.46 8.15 -0.50
C ALA A 20 9.16 8.92 -0.25
N ILE A 21 7.97 8.29 -0.36
CA ILE A 21 6.68 8.94 -0.07
C ILE A 21 6.23 8.85 1.38
N ALA A 22 6.82 7.93 2.16
CA ALA A 22 6.51 7.82 3.58
C ALA A 22 6.59 9.16 4.34
N PRO A 23 7.62 10.02 4.15
CA PRO A 23 7.65 11.34 4.77
C PRO A 23 6.56 12.28 4.25
N THR A 24 6.26 12.28 2.95
CA THR A 24 5.20 13.11 2.33
C THR A 24 3.81 12.76 2.84
N LEU A 25 3.60 11.47 3.15
CA LEU A 25 2.33 10.94 3.63
C LEU A 25 2.20 10.94 5.15
N LYS A 26 3.29 11.23 5.86
CA LYS A 26 3.33 11.31 7.32
C LYS A 26 2.39 12.43 7.80
N GLY A 27 1.33 12.04 8.50
CA GLY A 27 0.29 12.96 9.01
C GLY A 27 -1.00 12.99 8.18
N LYS A 28 -0.98 12.49 6.93
CA LYS A 28 -2.17 12.33 6.08
C LYS A 28 -2.63 10.87 6.00
N MET A 29 -1.70 9.97 5.74
CA MET A 29 -1.99 8.54 5.56
C MET A 29 -0.81 7.67 6.03
N ALA A 30 -1.11 6.64 6.80
CA ALA A 30 -0.09 5.69 7.26
C ALA A 30 0.20 4.62 6.19
N ILE A 31 1.47 4.44 5.86
CA ILE A 31 1.91 3.37 4.96
C ILE A 31 2.35 2.16 5.78
N GLY A 32 1.50 1.14 5.85
CA GLY A 32 1.86 -0.16 6.42
C GLY A 32 2.47 -1.09 5.38
N LYS A 33 3.57 -1.76 5.70
CA LYS A 33 4.17 -2.85 4.91
C LYS A 33 3.83 -4.19 5.60
N ILE A 34 3.20 -5.12 4.91
CA ILE A 34 2.81 -6.44 5.44
C ILE A 34 3.56 -7.52 4.68
N ASP A 35 4.35 -8.30 5.41
CA ASP A 35 5.05 -9.45 4.88
C ASP A 35 4.11 -10.66 4.83
N CYS A 36 3.71 -11.07 3.62
CA CYS A 36 2.80 -12.19 3.46
C CYS A 36 3.45 -13.57 3.64
N THR A 37 4.78 -13.64 3.72
CA THR A 37 5.45 -14.91 4.04
C THR A 37 5.38 -15.21 5.53
N LYS A 38 5.44 -14.17 6.37
CA LYS A 38 5.21 -14.26 7.82
C LYS A 38 3.72 -14.23 8.18
N HIS A 39 2.95 -13.34 7.55
CA HIS A 39 1.53 -13.12 7.85
C HIS A 39 0.61 -13.68 6.77
N LYS A 40 0.73 -14.99 6.49
CA LYS A 40 -0.11 -15.67 5.48
C LYS A 40 -1.61 -15.55 5.77
N ALA A 41 -2.01 -15.60 7.05
CA ALA A 41 -3.40 -15.48 7.46
C ALA A 41 -4.00 -14.13 7.05
N VAL A 42 -3.32 -13.02 7.39
CA VAL A 42 -3.74 -11.66 7.04
C VAL A 42 -3.84 -11.49 5.52
N CYS A 43 -2.86 -11.99 4.77
CA CYS A 43 -2.88 -11.89 3.32
C CYS A 43 -3.99 -12.72 2.67
N LYS A 44 -4.33 -13.87 3.26
CA LYS A 44 -5.46 -14.70 2.81
C LYS A 44 -6.80 -14.03 3.11
N GLU A 45 -6.94 -13.47 4.30
CA GLU A 45 -8.14 -12.71 4.72
C GLU A 45 -8.35 -11.49 3.81
N GLN A 46 -7.25 -10.80 3.51
CA GLN A 46 -7.22 -9.68 2.57
C GLN A 46 -7.27 -10.12 1.10
N LYS A 47 -7.52 -11.40 0.79
CA LYS A 47 -7.61 -11.95 -0.59
C LYS A 47 -6.44 -11.52 -1.50
N VAL A 48 -5.22 -11.49 -0.99
CA VAL A 48 -4.03 -11.16 -1.77
C VAL A 48 -3.69 -12.35 -2.68
N LYS A 49 -3.97 -12.21 -3.98
CA LYS A 49 -3.78 -13.29 -4.98
C LYS A 49 -2.41 -13.24 -5.68
N GLY A 50 -1.66 -12.15 -5.53
CA GLY A 50 -0.36 -11.97 -6.18
C GLY A 50 0.46 -10.84 -5.56
N PHE A 51 1.76 -10.81 -5.83
CA PHE A 51 2.66 -9.77 -5.33
C PHE A 51 3.29 -8.99 -6.48
N PRO A 52 3.49 -7.65 -6.33
CA PRO A 52 3.03 -6.79 -5.23
C PRO A 52 1.52 -6.48 -5.29
N THR A 53 0.84 -6.54 -4.15
CA THR A 53 -0.55 -6.05 -4.00
C THR A 53 -0.56 -4.87 -3.05
N LEU A 54 -1.24 -3.79 -3.47
CA LEU A 54 -1.47 -2.62 -2.66
C LEU A 54 -2.96 -2.60 -2.28
N LYS A 55 -3.25 -2.31 -1.02
CA LYS A 55 -4.60 -2.04 -0.54
C LYS A 55 -4.61 -0.80 0.32
N TYR A 56 -5.75 -0.15 0.41
CA TYR A 56 -5.96 0.98 1.30
C TYR A 56 -7.22 0.75 2.13
N SER A 57 -7.29 1.41 3.26
CA SER A 57 -8.43 1.34 4.17
C SER A 57 -8.93 2.75 4.45
N ILE A 58 -10.22 2.98 4.27
CA ILE A 58 -10.89 4.26 4.54
C ILE A 58 -12.15 3.96 5.30
N ASP A 59 -12.36 4.67 6.41
CA ASP A 59 -13.56 4.51 7.24
C ASP A 59 -13.81 3.06 7.71
N GLY A 60 -12.73 2.28 7.91
CA GLY A 60 -12.81 0.86 8.28
C GLY A 60 -13.05 -0.10 7.11
N GLU A 61 -13.28 0.41 5.91
CA GLU A 61 -13.51 -0.38 4.71
C GLU A 61 -12.21 -0.52 3.90
N VAL A 62 -11.87 -1.75 3.49
CA VAL A 62 -10.63 -2.05 2.78
C VAL A 62 -10.90 -2.22 1.30
N PHE A 63 -10.15 -1.46 0.50
CA PHE A 63 -10.27 -1.46 -0.95
C PHE A 63 -8.96 -1.87 -1.62
N ASP A 64 -9.09 -2.49 -2.79
CA ASP A 64 -7.98 -2.87 -3.64
C ASP A 64 -7.43 -1.63 -4.37
N TYR A 65 -6.12 -1.39 -4.22
CA TYR A 65 -5.45 -0.31 -4.94
C TYR A 65 -5.01 -0.83 -6.31
N SER A 66 -5.72 -0.40 -7.35
CA SER A 66 -5.37 -0.68 -8.75
C SER A 66 -4.69 0.51 -9.45
N GLY A 67 -4.29 1.53 -8.69
CA GLY A 67 -3.64 2.74 -9.23
C GLY A 67 -2.19 2.52 -9.64
N GLY A 68 -1.59 3.59 -10.16
CA GLY A 68 -0.16 3.61 -10.52
C GLY A 68 0.73 3.26 -9.33
N ARG A 69 1.75 2.45 -9.56
CA ARG A 69 2.72 2.04 -8.52
C ARG A 69 3.83 3.08 -8.31
N ASP A 70 3.67 4.22 -8.95
CA ASP A 70 4.58 5.34 -8.96
C ASP A 70 4.36 6.25 -7.75
N GLU A 71 5.42 6.95 -7.41
CA GLU A 71 5.50 7.87 -6.28
C GLU A 71 4.37 8.92 -6.33
N LYS A 72 4.20 9.55 -7.49
CA LYS A 72 3.16 10.57 -7.72
C LYS A 72 1.75 10.01 -7.58
N SER A 73 1.49 8.80 -8.09
CA SER A 73 0.15 8.19 -8.03
C SER A 73 -0.24 7.81 -6.61
N LEU A 74 0.71 7.32 -5.82
CA LEU A 74 0.48 6.99 -4.42
C LEU A 74 0.25 8.25 -3.57
N VAL A 75 1.06 9.29 -3.79
CA VAL A 75 0.89 10.59 -3.09
C VAL A 75 -0.44 11.21 -3.47
N ALA A 76 -0.74 11.37 -4.76
CA ALA A 76 -1.99 11.98 -5.22
C ALA A 76 -3.22 11.20 -4.71
N PHE A 77 -3.15 9.88 -4.68
CA PHE A 77 -4.22 9.06 -4.13
C PHE A 77 -4.44 9.29 -2.64
N ALA A 78 -3.36 9.28 -1.86
CA ALA A 78 -3.45 9.47 -0.42
C ALA A 78 -3.84 10.91 -0.05
N GLU A 79 -3.43 11.91 -0.82
CA GLU A 79 -3.93 13.29 -0.66
C GLU A 79 -5.42 13.39 -0.99
N LYS A 80 -5.86 12.74 -2.07
CA LYS A 80 -7.27 12.70 -2.46
C LYS A 80 -8.16 11.98 -1.45
N MET A 81 -7.62 10.98 -0.75
CA MET A 81 -8.32 10.25 0.31
C MET A 81 -8.23 10.93 1.69
N SER A 82 -7.17 11.69 1.95
CA SER A 82 -7.00 12.44 3.19
C SER A 82 -7.77 13.76 3.20
N SER A 83 -8.14 14.29 2.03
CA SER A 83 -9.00 15.48 1.97
C SER A 83 -10.45 15.04 2.23
N PRO A 84 -11.10 15.52 3.30
CA PRO A 84 -12.53 15.28 3.46
C PRO A 84 -13.26 15.86 2.24
N PRO A 85 -14.31 15.21 1.72
CA PRO A 85 -15.18 15.84 0.74
C PRO A 85 -15.78 17.09 1.41
N ILE A 86 -15.55 18.24 0.77
CA ILE A 86 -16.24 19.51 1.06
C ILE A 86 -17.72 19.37 0.76
#